data_AF-A0A966NAH4-F1
#
_entry.id   AF-A0A966NAH4-F1
#
_cell.length_a   1.000
_cell.length_b   1.000
_cell.length_c   1.000
_cell.angle_alpha   90.00
_cell.angle_beta   90.00
_cell.angle_gamma   90.00
#
_symmetry.space_group_name_H-M   'P 1'
#
loop_
_entity.id
_entity.type
_entity.pdbx_description
1 polymer ?
#
loop_
_entity_poly.entity_id
_entity_poly.type
_entity_poly.pdbx_seq_one_letter_code
_entity_poly.pdbx_strand_id
1 'polypeptide(L)' 'MSAEVPPDQLYTEGQVVSEFARTVSRLMEMQSREYIEAPRRLINAQLT' A
#
# COMPACT_ATOMS: atom_id res chain seq x y z
N MET A 1 9.38 -14.97 -0.55
CA MET A 1 8.08 -15.66 -0.36
C MET A 1 7.00 -14.61 -0.54
N SER A 2 6.05 -14.81 -1.45
CA SER A 2 4.90 -13.92 -1.69
C SER A 2 3.60 -14.65 -1.29
N ALA A 3 2.47 -13.93 -1.30
CA ALA A 3 1.16 -14.57 -1.18
C ALA A 3 0.92 -15.56 -2.34
N GLU A 4 0.13 -16.59 -2.07
CA GLU A 4 -0.22 -17.63 -3.04
C GLU A 4 -1.20 -17.15 -4.12
N VAL A 5 -2.03 -16.16 -3.78
CA VAL A 5 -3.05 -15.59 -4.68
C VAL A 5 -2.86 -14.07 -4.83
N PRO A 6 -3.41 -13.49 -5.92
CA PRO A 6 -3.48 -12.04 -6.09
C PRO A 6 -4.17 -11.31 -4.91
N PRO A 7 -3.82 -10.04 -4.63
CA PRO A 7 -4.37 -9.31 -3.49
C PRO A 7 -5.89 -9.14 -3.51
N ASP A 8 -6.52 -9.02 -4.68
CA ASP A 8 -7.98 -8.93 -4.85
C ASP A 8 -8.73 -10.21 -4.42
N GLN A 9 -8.01 -11.32 -4.26
CA GLN A 9 -8.53 -12.60 -3.76
C GLN A 9 -8.26 -12.82 -2.27
N LEU A 10 -7.53 -11.90 -1.62
CA LEU A 10 -7.29 -11.94 -0.19
C LEU A 10 -8.37 -11.14 0.55
N TYR A 11 -8.86 -11.69 1.67
CA TYR A 11 -9.85 -11.03 2.54
C TYR A 11 -11.10 -10.56 1.79
N THR A 12 -11.70 -11.46 1.00
CA THR A 12 -12.91 -11.21 0.22
C THR A 12 -14.19 -11.19 1.07
N GLU A 13 -14.11 -11.66 2.32
CA GLU A 13 -15.22 -11.69 3.28
C GLU A 13 -14.78 -11.24 4.69
N GLY A 14 -15.76 -10.96 5.55
CA GLY A 14 -15.54 -10.52 6.93
C GLY A 14 -15.62 -9.00 7.11
N GLN A 15 -15.21 -8.51 8.28
CA GLN A 15 -15.42 -7.10 8.66
C GLN A 15 -14.45 -6.11 8.01
N VAL A 16 -13.33 -6.58 7.46
CA VAL A 16 -12.22 -5.73 6.98
C VAL A 16 -12.07 -5.69 5.45
N VAL A 17 -13.05 -6.22 4.71
CA VAL A 17 -13.00 -6.33 3.24
C VAL A 17 -12.78 -4.95 2.60
N SER A 18 -13.52 -3.94 3.07
CA SER A 18 -13.46 -2.59 2.48
C SER A 18 -12.12 -1.90 2.75
N GLU A 19 -11.58 -2.12 3.94
CA GLU A 19 -10.30 -1.61 4.42
C GLU A 19 -9.14 -2.25 3.68
N PHE A 20 -9.24 -3.57 3.46
CA PHE A 20 -8.25 -4.30 2.69
C PHE A 20 -8.26 -3.89 1.22
N ALA A 21 -9.43 -3.75 0.59
CA ALA A 21 -9.54 -3.24 -0.78
C ALA A 21 -8.94 -1.82 -0.94
N ARG A 22 -9.17 -0.93 0.04
CA ARG A 22 -8.50 0.39 0.06
C ARG A 22 -6.99 0.27 0.20
N THR A 23 -6.50 -0.68 0.98
CA THR A 23 -5.06 -0.94 1.15
C THR A 23 -4.43 -1.40 -0.16
N VAL A 24 -5.06 -2.36 -0.86
CA VAL A 24 -4.61 -2.81 -2.19
C VAL A 24 -4.54 -1.63 -3.16
N SER A 25 -5.60 -0.81 -3.21
CA SER A 25 -5.66 0.36 -4.09
C SER A 25 -4.51 1.34 -3.80
N ARG A 26 -4.23 1.62 -2.53
CA ARG A 26 -3.12 2.49 -2.14
C ARG A 26 -1.76 1.91 -2.52
N LEU A 27 -1.55 0.60 -2.33
CA LEU A 27 -0.32 -0.06 -2.74
C LEU A 27 -0.11 -0.02 -4.26
N MET A 28 -1.18 -0.11 -5.05
CA MET A 28 -1.11 0.06 -6.51
C MET A 28 -0.75 1.50 -6.88
N GLU A 29 -1.37 2.49 -6.24
CA GLU A 29 -1.01 3.90 -6.43
C GLU A 29 0.45 4.17 -6.06
N MET A 30 0.96 3.56 -4.99
CA MET A 30 2.35 3.71 -4.55
C MET A 30 3.38 3.16 -5.55
N GLN A 31 2.96 2.28 -6.47
CA GLN A 31 3.80 1.76 -7.55
C GLN A 31 3.77 2.65 -8.80
N SER A 32 2.91 3.67 -8.84
CA SER A 32 2.86 4.63 -9.96
C SER A 32 4.11 5.52 -10.01
N ARG A 33 4.46 5.99 -11.22
CA ARG A 33 5.58 6.92 -11.39
C ARG A 33 5.32 8.25 -10.69
N GLU A 34 4.09 8.73 -10.78
CA GLU A 34 3.63 9.95 -10.12
C GLU A 34 3.88 9.89 -8.62
N TYR A 35 3.56 8.75 -7.98
CA TYR A 35 3.82 8.57 -6.55
C TYR A 35 5.32 8.46 -6.24
N ILE A 36 6.09 7.75 -7.08
CA ILE A 36 7.52 7.56 -6.87
C ILE A 36 8.28 8.89 -6.99
N GLU A 37 7.89 9.75 -7.92
CA GLU A 37 8.52 11.05 -8.18
C GLU A 37 7.99 12.17 -7.26
N ALA A 38 6.92 11.90 -6.51
CA ALA A 38 6.36 12.87 -5.58
C ALA A 38 7.40 13.32 -4.54
N PRO A 39 7.42 14.62 -4.18
CA PRO A 39 8.36 15.16 -3.21
C PRO A 39 8.14 14.50 -1.84
N ARG A 40 9.19 13.88 -1.31
CA ARG A 40 9.17 13.25 0.02
C ARG A 40 9.61 14.25 1.08
N ARG A 41 8.92 14.25 2.22
CA ARG A 41 9.39 14.99 3.40
C ARG A 41 10.68 14.34 3.89
N LEU A 42 11.79 15.03 3.74
CA LEU A 42 13.05 14.64 4.38
C LEU A 42 12.92 14.91 5.88
N ILE A 43 12.82 13.85 6.68
CA ILE A 43 12.87 13.96 8.13
C ILE A 43 14.33 13.72 8.52
N ASN A 44 15.00 14.74 9.05
CA ASN A 44 16.35 14.59 9.56
C ASN A 44 16.32 13.68 10.79
N ALA A 45 16.69 12.41 10.59
CA ALA A 45 16.78 11.40 11.65
C ALA A 45 17.97 11.62 12.61
N GLN A 46 18.67 12.76 12.53
CA GLN A 46 19.79 13.14 13.41
C GLN A 46 19.34 13.85 14.70
N LEU A 47 18.04 13.91 14.98
CA LEU A 47 17.49 14.42 16.24
C LEU A 47 17.15 13.26 17.18
N THR A 48 18.16 12.45 17.54
CA THR A 48 18.20 11.59 18.74
C THR A 48 19.66 11.27 19.02
#